data_AF-A0A1M7YJM7-F1
#
_entry.id   AF-A0A1M7YJM7-F1
#
_cell.length_a   1.000
_cell.length_b   1.000
_cell.length_c   1.000
_cell.angle_alpha   90.00
_cell.angle_beta   90.00
_cell.angle_gamma   90.00
#
_symmetry.space_group_name_H-M   'P 1'
#
loop_
_entity.id
_entity.type
_entity.pdbx_description
1 polymer ?
#
loop_
_entity_poly.entity_id
_entity_poly.type
_entity_poly.pdbx_seq_one_letter_code
_entity_poly.pdbx_strand_id
1 'polypeptide(L)'
;MFLETTLIGSALGGLFRLAPEVIRLFDKRNERAHELAMMDKNLEYDAARHKWQLQAVETQGQMVLDAAGMEALVESIRAQGRPTGFVWVDAMSAAVRPLLTFWWVIVLYSLVLGARFYLMTKSGLGSAETITLLWGSPEQGIVSSIFTFWFLDRVIKKRPIS
;
A
#
# COMPACT_ATOMS: atom_id res chain seq x y z
N MET A 1 -46.81 65.76 34.20
CA MET A 1 -45.40 65.37 33.92
C MET A 1 -44.88 64.23 34.81
N PHE A 2 -45.42 63.97 36.01
CA PHE A 2 -44.87 62.97 36.95
C PHE A 2 -45.45 61.53 36.84
N LEU A 3 -46.57 61.33 36.13
CA LEU A 3 -47.20 60.00 36.00
C LEU A 3 -46.54 59.14 34.92
N GLU A 4 -46.03 59.74 33.84
CA GLU A 4 -45.39 58.99 32.75
C GLU A 4 -44.01 58.44 33.16
N THR A 5 -43.23 59.21 33.93
CA THR A 5 -41.93 58.76 34.45
C THR A 5 -42.05 57.61 35.45
N THR A 6 -43.14 57.54 36.22
CA THR A 6 -43.37 56.46 37.19
C THR A 6 -43.80 55.15 36.51
N LEU A 7 -44.65 55.24 35.47
CA LEU A 7 -45.07 54.09 34.68
C LEU A 7 -43.87 53.49 33.93
N ILE A 8 -43.06 54.34 33.30
CA ILE A 8 -41.84 53.95 32.59
C ILE A 8 -40.80 53.37 33.56
N GLY A 9 -40.64 53.94 34.75
CA GLY A 9 -39.75 53.41 35.80
C GLY A 9 -40.18 52.04 36.34
N SER A 10 -41.49 51.81 36.51
CA SER A 10 -42.02 50.51 36.93
C SER A 10 -41.91 49.43 35.85
N ALA A 11 -42.13 49.79 34.58
CA ALA A 11 -41.96 48.91 33.43
C ALA A 11 -40.48 48.54 33.23
N LEU A 12 -39.57 49.52 33.32
CA LEU A 12 -38.12 49.30 33.27
C LEU A 12 -37.63 48.45 34.44
N GLY A 13 -38.16 48.65 35.65
CA GLY A 13 -37.84 47.82 36.82
C GLY A 13 -38.28 46.37 36.68
N GLY A 14 -39.45 46.12 36.07
CA GLY A 14 -39.91 44.78 35.72
C GLY A 14 -39.02 44.10 34.66
N LEU A 15 -38.60 44.86 33.65
CA LEU A 15 -37.67 44.42 32.60
C LEU A 15 -36.29 44.08 33.16
N PHE A 16 -35.77 44.88 34.08
CA PHE A 16 -34.49 44.62 34.77
C PHE A 16 -34.55 43.38 35.67
N ARG A 17 -35.73 42.98 36.15
CA ARG A 17 -35.90 41.74 36.93
C ARG A 17 -35.91 40.49 36.06
N LEU A 18 -36.28 40.61 34.79
CA LEU A 18 -36.23 39.54 33.78
C LEU A 18 -34.87 39.43 33.08
N ALA A 19 -34.10 40.53 33.00
CA ALA A 19 -32.76 40.55 32.45
C ALA A 19 -31.81 39.45 33.01
N PRO A 20 -31.70 39.23 34.33
CA PRO A 20 -30.84 38.16 34.86
C PRO A 20 -31.35 36.74 34.51
N GLU A 21 -32.65 36.56 34.30
CA GLU A 21 -33.23 35.27 33.91
C GLU A 21 -32.93 34.94 32.44
N VAL A 22 -32.95 35.94 31.56
CA VAL A 22 -32.58 35.80 30.14
C VAL A 22 -31.10 35.47 29.99
N ILE A 23 -30.23 36.12 30.77
CA ILE A 23 -28.78 35.83 30.79
C ILE A 23 -28.54 34.38 31.25
N ARG A 24 -29.20 33.94 32.33
CA ARG A 24 -29.10 32.55 32.81
C ARG A 24 -29.57 31.51 31.80
N LEU A 25 -30.61 31.82 31.01
CA LEU A 25 -31.09 30.91 29.98
C LEU A 25 -30.07 30.78 28.83
N PHE A 26 -29.42 31.90 28.48
CA PHE A 26 -28.36 31.93 27.48
C PHE A 26 -27.12 31.16 27.95
N ASP A 27 -26.72 31.33 29.22
CA ASP A 27 -25.62 30.56 29.83
C ASP A 27 -25.91 29.05 29.82
N LYS A 28 -27.10 28.63 30.28
CA LYS A 28 -27.50 27.21 30.25
C LYS A 28 -27.51 26.63 28.84
N ARG A 29 -27.88 27.42 27.83
CA ARG A 29 -27.84 27.00 26.43
C ARG A 29 -26.40 26.85 25.94
N ASN A 30 -25.52 27.78 26.31
CA ASN A 30 -24.10 27.73 25.94
C ASN A 30 -23.39 26.54 26.59
N GLU A 31 -23.69 26.26 27.86
CA GLU A 31 -23.13 25.12 28.61
C GLU A 31 -23.54 23.78 28.00
N ARG A 32 -24.82 23.61 27.65
CA ARG A 32 -25.29 22.41 26.90
C ARG A 32 -24.66 22.28 25.52
N ALA A 33 -24.51 23.40 24.80
CA ALA A 33 -23.84 23.40 23.50
C ALA A 33 -22.36 23.01 23.64
N HIS A 34 -21.71 23.44 24.72
CA HIS A 34 -20.34 23.06 25.04
C HIS A 34 -20.22 21.59 25.43
N GLU A 35 -21.11 21.05 26.26
CA GLU A 35 -21.18 19.61 26.59
C GLU A 35 -21.37 18.75 25.34
N LEU A 36 -22.28 19.14 24.44
CA LEU A 36 -22.47 18.47 23.15
C LEU A 36 -21.20 18.52 22.29
N ALA A 37 -20.58 19.70 22.16
CA ALA A 37 -19.34 19.84 21.39
C ALA A 37 -18.19 18.99 21.97
N MET A 38 -18.09 18.88 23.30
CA MET A 38 -17.12 18.00 23.95
C MET A 38 -17.44 16.52 23.70
N MET A 39 -18.71 16.13 23.76
CA MET A 39 -19.13 14.77 23.48
C MET A 39 -18.87 14.39 22.02
N ASP A 40 -19.16 15.28 21.07
CA ASP A 40 -18.87 15.08 19.65
C ASP A 40 -17.37 14.92 19.41
N LYS A 41 -16.53 15.73 20.06
CA LYS A 41 -15.07 15.59 19.95
C LYS A 41 -14.59 14.26 20.49
N ASN A 42 -15.13 13.81 21.63
CA ASN A 42 -14.79 12.49 22.17
C ASN A 42 -15.20 11.36 21.22
N LEU A 43 -16.40 11.45 20.62
CA LEU A 43 -16.86 10.50 19.60
C LEU A 43 -15.97 10.50 18.36
N GLU A 44 -15.53 11.67 17.89
CA GLU A 44 -14.56 11.78 16.79
C GLU A 44 -13.23 11.11 17.14
N TYR A 45 -12.71 11.33 18.35
CA TYR A 45 -11.48 10.69 18.83
C TYR A 45 -11.62 9.17 18.91
N ASP A 46 -12.74 8.67 19.44
CA ASP A 46 -13.01 7.23 19.52
C ASP A 46 -13.17 6.62 18.14
N ALA A 47 -13.91 7.27 17.24
CA ALA A 47 -14.04 6.83 15.85
C ALA A 47 -12.69 6.79 15.13
N ALA A 48 -11.84 7.80 15.33
CA ALA A 48 -10.48 7.79 14.81
C ALA A 48 -9.69 6.60 15.37
N ARG A 49 -9.69 6.42 16.69
CA ARG A 49 -8.99 5.32 17.37
C ARG A 49 -9.45 3.95 16.86
N HIS A 50 -10.75 3.74 16.66
CA HIS A 50 -11.27 2.50 16.09
C HIS A 50 -10.81 2.27 14.65
N LYS A 51 -10.73 3.31 13.80
CA LYS A 51 -10.16 3.18 12.46
C LYS A 51 -8.70 2.74 12.50
N TRP A 52 -7.88 3.31 13.40
CA TRP A 52 -6.49 2.88 13.58
C TRP A 52 -6.39 1.43 14.03
N GLN A 53 -7.26 0.98 14.94
CA GLN A 53 -7.29 -0.41 15.40
C GLN A 53 -7.69 -1.38 14.26
N LEU A 54 -8.70 -1.03 13.47
CA LEU A 54 -9.10 -1.83 12.31
C LEU A 54 -7.98 -1.92 11.27
N GLN A 55 -7.32 -0.81 10.95
CA GLN A 55 -6.18 -0.80 10.04
C GLN A 55 -5.01 -1.64 10.57
N ALA A 56 -4.74 -1.60 11.87
CA ALA A 56 -3.70 -2.42 12.49
C ALA A 56 -4.03 -3.92 12.37
N VAL A 57 -5.29 -4.31 12.65
CA VAL A 57 -5.75 -5.71 12.51
C VAL A 57 -5.72 -6.16 11.05
N GLU A 58 -6.16 -5.32 10.12
CA GLU A 58 -6.12 -5.61 8.68
C GLU A 58 -4.68 -5.79 8.19
N THR A 59 -3.78 -4.88 8.56
CA THR A 59 -2.36 -4.99 8.22
C THR A 59 -1.75 -6.26 8.80
N GLN A 60 -2.05 -6.59 10.06
CA GLN A 60 -1.58 -7.81 10.70
C GLN A 60 -2.14 -9.06 10.00
N GLY A 61 -3.42 -9.06 9.63
CA GLY A 61 -4.06 -10.14 8.88
C GLY A 61 -3.39 -10.34 7.52
N GLN A 62 -3.12 -9.25 6.79
CA GLN A 62 -2.41 -9.30 5.51
C GLN A 62 -1.00 -9.87 5.67
N MET A 63 -0.24 -9.44 6.68
CA MET A 63 1.10 -9.98 6.96
C MET A 63 1.07 -11.48 7.26
N VAL A 64 0.06 -11.97 7.98
CA VAL A 64 -0.12 -13.41 8.26
C VAL A 64 -0.44 -14.18 6.99
N LEU A 65 -1.32 -13.66 6.12
CA LEU A 65 -1.64 -14.27 4.84
C LEU A 65 -0.43 -14.33 3.91
N ASP A 66 0.34 -13.23 3.84
CA ASP A 66 1.56 -13.16 3.04
C ASP A 66 2.61 -14.15 3.56
N ALA A 67 2.79 -14.23 4.89
CA ALA A 67 3.71 -15.19 5.50
C ALA A 67 3.30 -16.65 5.23
N ALA A 68 2.00 -16.98 5.37
CA ALA A 68 1.48 -18.30 5.07
C ALA A 68 1.62 -18.66 3.57
N GLY A 69 1.40 -17.69 2.68
CA GLY A 69 1.64 -17.83 1.25
C GLY A 69 3.11 -18.13 0.94
N MET A 70 4.03 -17.39 1.58
CA MET A 70 5.47 -17.62 1.46
C MET A 70 5.88 -19.00 2.00
N GLU A 71 5.34 -19.42 3.14
CA GLU A 71 5.60 -20.76 3.69
C GLU A 71 5.10 -21.87 2.76
N ALA A 72 3.90 -21.73 2.19
CA ALA A 72 3.37 -22.65 1.19
C ALA A 72 4.26 -22.72 -0.06
N LEU A 73 4.77 -21.58 -0.53
CA LEU A 73 5.73 -21.52 -1.64
C LEU A 73 7.03 -22.26 -1.28
N VAL A 74 7.59 -22.02 -0.10
CA VAL A 74 8.80 -22.69 0.38
C VAL A 74 8.59 -24.21 0.46
N GLU A 75 7.48 -24.68 1.02
CA GLU A 75 7.21 -26.12 1.11
C GLU A 75 6.97 -26.73 -0.27
N SER A 76 6.33 -26.01 -1.20
CA SER A 76 6.16 -26.47 -2.59
C SER A 76 7.50 -26.63 -3.31
N ILE A 77 8.44 -25.69 -3.12
CA ILE A 77 9.79 -25.76 -3.69
C ILE A 77 10.56 -26.93 -3.07
N ARG A 78 10.43 -27.12 -1.76
CA ARG A 78 11.05 -28.25 -1.05
C ARG A 78 10.50 -29.58 -1.54
N ALA A 79 9.19 -29.69 -1.77
CA ALA A 79 8.55 -30.89 -2.29
C ALA A 79 9.00 -31.22 -3.72
N GLN A 80 9.16 -30.21 -4.59
CA GLN A 80 9.69 -30.39 -5.95
C GLN A 80 11.15 -30.87 -5.97
N GLY A 81 11.93 -30.57 -4.92
CA GLY A 81 13.33 -30.97 -4.80
C GLY A 81 13.55 -32.36 -4.20
N ARG A 82 12.51 -33.08 -3.77
CA ARG A 82 12.67 -34.41 -3.16
C ARG A 82 12.93 -35.47 -4.26
N PRO A 83 14.04 -36.22 -4.18
CA PRO A 83 14.31 -37.30 -5.12
C PRO A 83 13.26 -38.40 -4.99
N THR A 84 12.83 -38.94 -6.13
CA THR A 84 11.86 -40.03 -6.23
C THR A 84 12.46 -41.38 -5.85
N GLY A 85 13.79 -41.47 -5.74
CA GLY A 85 14.53 -42.68 -5.40
C GLY A 85 14.95 -43.51 -6.62
N PHE A 86 14.48 -43.15 -7.81
CA PHE A 86 14.92 -43.74 -9.07
C PHE A 86 15.95 -42.82 -9.73
N VAL A 87 17.22 -43.24 -9.73
CA VAL A 87 18.37 -42.45 -10.19
C VAL A 87 18.18 -41.86 -11.59
N TRP A 88 17.57 -42.61 -12.52
CA TRP A 88 17.34 -42.12 -13.89
C TRP A 88 16.23 -41.07 -13.97
N VAL A 89 15.16 -41.21 -13.17
CA VAL A 89 14.06 -40.23 -13.09
C VAL A 89 14.56 -38.94 -12.46
N ASP A 90 15.33 -39.06 -11.39
CA ASP A 90 15.90 -37.93 -10.65
C ASP A 90 16.95 -37.19 -11.50
N ALA A 91 17.79 -37.91 -12.24
CA ALA A 91 18.74 -37.33 -13.18
C ALA A 91 18.05 -36.60 -14.34
N MET A 92 16.98 -37.19 -14.91
CA MET A 92 16.20 -36.56 -15.96
C MET A 92 15.49 -35.30 -15.43
N SER A 93 14.84 -35.39 -14.28
CA SER A 93 14.16 -34.26 -13.62
C SER A 93 15.12 -33.11 -13.31
N ALA A 94 16.31 -33.43 -12.78
CA ALA A 94 17.35 -32.45 -12.51
C ALA A 94 17.89 -31.79 -13.80
N ALA A 95 17.97 -32.53 -14.91
CA ALA A 95 18.47 -32.02 -16.19
C ALA A 95 17.47 -31.13 -16.94
N VAL A 96 16.16 -31.33 -16.75
CA VAL A 96 15.10 -30.55 -17.43
C VAL A 96 15.22 -29.05 -17.11
N ARG A 97 15.53 -28.70 -15.86
CA ARG A 97 15.62 -27.30 -15.42
C ARG A 97 16.75 -26.54 -16.15
N PRO A 98 18.01 -27.01 -16.15
CA PRO A 98 19.08 -26.42 -16.97
C PRO A 98 18.74 -26.43 -18.46
N LEU A 99 18.22 -27.53 -18.99
CA LEU A 99 17.92 -27.66 -20.43
C LEU A 99 16.92 -26.62 -20.90
N LEU A 100 15.80 -26.45 -20.18
CA LEU A 100 14.80 -25.44 -20.50
C LEU A 100 15.36 -24.03 -20.39
N THR A 101 16.21 -23.79 -19.39
CA THR A 101 16.83 -22.47 -19.19
C THR A 101 17.76 -22.13 -20.36
N PHE A 102 18.63 -23.06 -20.77
CA PHE A 102 19.50 -22.85 -21.91
C PHE A 102 18.72 -22.70 -23.22
N TRP A 103 17.67 -23.50 -23.41
CA TRP A 103 16.81 -23.40 -24.58
C TRP A 103 16.12 -22.02 -24.67
N TRP A 104 15.53 -21.54 -23.57
CA TRP A 104 14.85 -20.25 -23.58
C TRP A 104 15.80 -19.06 -23.63
N VAL A 105 16.82 -19.05 -22.78
CA VAL A 105 17.68 -17.88 -22.56
C VAL A 105 18.78 -17.76 -23.61
N ILE A 106 19.35 -18.88 -24.07
CA ILE A 106 20.42 -18.84 -25.09
C ILE A 106 19.84 -19.01 -26.49
N VAL A 107 19.01 -20.03 -26.70
CA VAL A 107 18.57 -20.36 -28.07
C VAL A 107 17.46 -19.42 -28.53
N LEU A 108 16.31 -19.44 -27.86
CA LEU A 108 15.13 -18.68 -28.30
C LEU A 108 15.33 -17.17 -28.19
N TYR A 109 15.86 -16.69 -27.07
CA TYR A 109 16.06 -15.26 -26.87
C TYR A 109 17.01 -14.66 -27.92
N SER A 110 18.18 -15.27 -28.14
CA SER A 110 19.12 -14.79 -29.17
C SER A 110 18.56 -14.91 -30.58
N LEU A 111 17.78 -15.96 -30.88
CA LEU A 111 17.14 -16.12 -32.18
C LEU A 111 16.08 -15.05 -32.45
N VAL A 112 15.23 -14.73 -31.47
CA VAL A 112 14.22 -13.67 -31.59
C VAL A 112 14.89 -12.30 -31.73
N LEU A 113 15.93 -12.03 -30.94
CA LEU A 113 16.65 -10.76 -31.00
C LEU A 113 17.35 -10.57 -32.35
N GLY A 114 17.97 -11.64 -32.88
CA GLY A 114 18.56 -11.67 -34.21
C GLY A 114 17.52 -11.49 -35.33
N ALA A 115 16.35 -12.14 -35.21
CA ALA A 115 15.26 -11.98 -36.17
C ALA A 115 14.70 -10.55 -36.16
N ARG A 116 14.51 -9.94 -34.98
CA ARG A 116 14.09 -8.54 -34.86
C ARG A 116 15.11 -7.59 -35.48
N PHE A 117 16.40 -7.80 -35.21
CA PHE A 117 17.48 -7.03 -35.84
C PHE A 117 17.48 -7.16 -37.37
N TYR A 118 17.31 -8.38 -37.88
CA TYR A 118 17.23 -8.62 -39.33
C TYR A 118 16.02 -7.91 -39.98
N LEU A 119 14.84 -7.98 -39.34
CA LEU A 119 13.65 -7.32 -39.88
C LEU A 119 13.78 -5.79 -39.88
N MET A 120 14.34 -5.21 -38.82
CA MET A 120 14.53 -3.76 -38.70
C MET A 120 15.57 -3.21 -39.69
N THR A 121 16.67 -3.93 -39.90
CA THR A 121 17.66 -3.56 -40.91
C THR A 121 17.11 -3.71 -42.33
N LYS A 122 16.22 -4.69 -42.58
CA LYS A 122 15.51 -4.83 -43.86
C LYS A 122 14.48 -3.73 -44.11
N SER A 123 13.90 -3.13 -43.06
CA SER A 123 13.03 -1.96 -43.20
C SER A 123 13.77 -0.66 -43.50
N GLY A 124 15.10 -0.70 -43.67
CA GLY A 124 15.91 0.46 -44.08
C GLY A 124 16.50 1.26 -42.92
N LEU A 125 16.35 0.79 -41.66
CA LEU A 125 16.99 1.41 -40.50
C LEU A 125 18.49 1.13 -40.49
N GLY A 126 19.28 2.13 -40.10
CA GLY A 126 20.71 1.95 -39.90
C GLY A 126 21.00 0.95 -38.78
N SER A 127 22.08 0.18 -38.89
CA SER A 127 22.42 -0.85 -37.89
C SER A 127 22.60 -0.29 -36.47
N ALA A 128 23.14 0.94 -36.34
CA ALA A 128 23.33 1.60 -35.05
C ALA A 128 22.00 2.01 -34.40
N GLU A 129 21.08 2.58 -35.19
CA GLU A 129 19.73 2.96 -34.74
C GLU A 129 18.88 1.74 -34.39
N THR A 130 19.05 0.65 -35.14
CA THR A 130 18.38 -0.62 -34.85
C THR A 130 18.79 -1.16 -33.48
N ILE A 131 20.08 -1.08 -33.11
CA ILE A 131 20.56 -1.57 -31.82
C ILE A 131 19.98 -0.75 -30.65
N THR A 132 19.90 0.57 -30.79
CA THR A 132 19.33 1.43 -29.74
C THR A 132 17.83 1.20 -29.58
N LEU A 133 17.10 0.94 -30.67
CA LEU A 133 15.69 0.55 -30.64
C LEU A 133 15.48 -0.85 -30.05
N LEU A 134 16.40 -1.77 -30.33
CA LEU A 134 16.36 -3.14 -29.83
C LEU A 134 16.69 -3.20 -28.33
N TRP A 135 17.49 -2.26 -27.82
CA TRP A 135 17.77 -2.08 -26.40
C TRP A 135 16.65 -1.27 -25.69
N GLY A 136 15.42 -1.76 -25.84
CA GLY A 136 14.23 -1.09 -25.35
C GLY A 136 13.95 -1.30 -23.86
N SER A 137 12.78 -0.82 -23.45
CA SER A 137 12.24 -1.02 -22.10
C SER A 137 12.20 -2.50 -21.65
N PRO A 138 11.79 -3.46 -22.51
CA PRO A 138 11.78 -4.87 -22.12
C PRO A 138 13.17 -5.42 -21.75
N GLU A 139 14.19 -5.10 -22.56
CA GLU A 139 15.56 -5.56 -22.36
C GLU A 139 16.18 -4.93 -21.11
N GLN A 140 15.92 -3.64 -20.88
CA GLN A 140 16.32 -2.95 -19.65
C GLN A 140 15.63 -3.52 -18.40
N GLY A 141 14.36 -3.92 -18.52
CA GLY A 141 13.61 -4.58 -17.45
C GLY A 141 14.18 -5.94 -17.06
N ILE A 142 14.66 -6.73 -18.03
CA ILE A 142 15.35 -8.00 -17.76
C ILE A 142 16.65 -7.73 -17.00
N VAL A 143 17.45 -6.76 -17.46
CA VAL A 143 18.72 -6.39 -16.82
C VAL A 143 18.50 -5.87 -15.39
N SER A 144 17.50 -5.01 -15.18
CA SER A 144 17.17 -4.49 -13.85
C SER A 144 16.70 -5.59 -12.89
N SER A 145 15.98 -6.58 -13.40
CA SER A 145 15.54 -7.74 -12.62
C SER A 145 16.74 -8.61 -12.18
N ILE A 146 17.71 -8.85 -13.08
CA ILE A 146 18.94 -9.59 -12.76
C ILE A 146 19.75 -8.85 -11.69
N PHE A 147 19.92 -7.53 -11.84
CA PHE A 147 20.61 -6.72 -10.85
C PHE A 147 19.89 -6.73 -9.51
N THR A 148 18.56 -6.60 -9.52
CA THR A 148 17.75 -6.69 -8.31
C THR A 148 17.97 -8.03 -7.62
N PHE A 149 17.90 -9.15 -8.32
CA PHE A 149 18.17 -10.47 -7.74
C PHE A 149 19.57 -10.56 -7.08
N TRP A 150 20.62 -10.15 -7.78
CA TRP A 150 22.00 -10.26 -7.29
C TRP A 150 22.32 -9.34 -6.11
N PHE A 151 21.74 -8.13 -6.10
CA PHE A 151 22.03 -7.14 -5.06
C PHE A 151 21.05 -7.22 -3.89
N LEU A 152 19.80 -7.66 -4.09
CA LEU A 152 18.81 -7.84 -3.04
C LEU A 152 19.22 -8.92 -2.03
N ASP A 153 19.77 -10.05 -2.48
CA ASP A 153 20.29 -11.11 -1.58
C ASP A 153 21.36 -10.57 -0.61
N ARG A 154 22.19 -9.62 -1.06
CA ARG A 154 23.23 -8.99 -0.24
C ARG A 154 22.68 -8.04 0.82
N VAL A 155 21.52 -7.44 0.59
CA VAL A 155 20.85 -6.53 1.53
C VAL A 155 20.10 -7.32 2.59
N ILE A 156 19.40 -8.39 2.19
CA ILE A 156 18.59 -9.22 3.10
C ILE A 156 19.48 -9.96 4.11
N LYS A 157 20.61 -10.53 3.69
CA LYS A 157 21.54 -11.23 4.60
C LYS A 157 22.15 -10.36 5.71
N LYS A 158 22.12 -9.03 5.58
CA LYS A 158 22.72 -8.10 6.55
C LYS A 158 21.77 -7.61 7.64
N ARG A 159 20.49 -7.94 7.58
CA ARG A 159 19.54 -7.61 8.66
C ARG A 159 19.33 -8.86 9.53
N PRO A 160 19.96 -8.97 10.71
CA PRO A 160 19.42 -9.87 11.72
C PRO A 160 18.01 -9.39 12.04
N ILE A 161 17.04 -10.25 11.77
CA ILE A 161 15.65 -10.03 12.17
C ILE A 161 15.67 -10.19 13.70
N SER A 162 15.74 -9.06 14.42
CA SER A 162 15.57 -8.99 15.87
C SER A 162 14.08 -8.91 16.20
#